data_AF-A0A2V9YT77-F1
#
_entry.id   AF-A0A2V9YT77-F1
#
_cell.length_a   1.000
_cell.length_b   1.000
_cell.length_c   1.000
_cell.angle_alpha   90.00
_cell.angle_beta   90.00
_cell.angle_gamma   90.00
#
_symmetry.space_group_name_H-M   'P 1'
#
loop_
_entity.id
_entity.type
_entity.pdbx_description
1 polymer ?
#
loop_
_entity_poly.entity_id
_entity_poly.type
_entity_poly.pdbx_seq_one_letter_code
_entity_poly.pdbx_strand_id
1 'polypeptide(L)' 'MRVGVFTPLLSKIPLEAVLKKLAELNIHTVELATGNYVGDAHCKLSMLDNSSALSDFKNILSDHGVSISALSCHGNALHP' A
#
# COMPACT_ATOMS: atom_id res chain seq x y z
N MET A 1 -18.36 -9.94 -3.89
CA MET A 1 -17.02 -9.96 -4.52
C MET A 1 -16.22 -8.80 -3.95
N ARG A 2 -14.94 -8.97 -3.61
CA ARG A 2 -14.06 -7.90 -3.11
C ARG A 2 -13.22 -7.35 -4.26
N VAL A 3 -13.13 -6.02 -4.36
CA VAL A 3 -12.26 -5.32 -5.34
C VAL A 3 -11.11 -4.70 -4.57
N GLY A 4 -9.88 -4.85 -5.09
CA GLY A 4 -8.68 -4.27 -4.52
C GLY A 4 -7.92 -3.42 -5.54
N VAL A 5 -7.16 -2.44 -5.06
CA VAL A 5 -6.35 -1.56 -5.92
C VAL A 5 -4.87 -1.71 -5.61
N PHE A 6 -4.09 -1.92 -6.67
CA PHE A 6 -2.64 -1.80 -6.66
C PHE A 6 -2.24 -0.32 -6.58
N THR A 7 -2.04 0.18 -5.37
CA THR A 7 -1.80 1.61 -5.09
C THR A 7 -0.53 2.20 -5.71
N PRO A 8 0.51 1.44 -6.10
CA PRO A 8 1.68 2.01 -6.79
C PRO A 8 1.35 2.74 -8.10
N LEU A 9 0.24 2.40 -8.77
CA LEU A 9 -0.27 3.15 -9.93
C LEU A 9 -0.68 4.60 -9.57
N LEU A 10 -0.85 4.88 -8.27
CA LEU A 10 -1.23 6.18 -7.71
C LEU A 10 -0.08 6.83 -6.93
N SER A 11 1.17 6.40 -7.15
CA SER A 11 2.37 6.82 -6.39
C SER A 11 2.65 8.33 -6.33
N LYS A 12 2.01 9.13 -7.19
CA LYS A 12 2.10 10.60 -7.16
C LYS A 12 1.14 11.26 -6.17
N ILE A 13 0.27 10.49 -5.52
CA ILE A 13 -0.73 10.95 -4.56
C ILE A 13 -0.34 10.38 -3.18
N PRO A 14 -0.35 11.15 -2.10
CA PRO A 14 -0.07 10.61 -0.76
C PRO A 14 -1.04 9.49 -0.35
N LEU A 15 -0.59 8.52 0.45
CA LEU A 15 -1.37 7.34 0.84
C LEU A 15 -2.78 7.70 1.35
N GLU A 16 -2.90 8.59 2.34
CA GLU A 16 -4.20 8.97 2.89
C GLU A 16 -5.15 9.56 1.84
N ALA A 17 -4.63 10.34 0.89
CA ALA A 17 -5.43 10.89 -0.21
C ALA A 17 -5.86 9.78 -1.19
N VAL A 18 -5.02 8.77 -1.42
CA VAL A 18 -5.41 7.55 -2.15
C VAL A 18 -6.52 6.82 -1.41
N LEU A 19 -6.39 6.58 -0.10
CA LEU A 19 -7.40 5.85 0.68
C LEU A 19 -8.76 6.57 0.68
N LYS A 20 -8.77 7.90 0.83
CA LYS A 20 -10.00 8.70 0.70
C LYS A 20 -10.65 8.55 -0.67
N LYS A 21 -9.86 8.67 -1.74
CA LYS A 21 -10.35 8.48 -3.12
C LYS A 21 -10.90 7.07 -3.36
N LEU A 22 -10.28 6.04 -2.78
CA LEU A 22 -10.77 4.66 -2.90
C LEU A 22 -12.07 4.45 -2.11
N ALA A 23 -12.21 5.08 -0.95
CA ALA A 23 -13.44 5.03 -0.15
C ALA A 23 -14.62 5.65 -0.91
N GLU A 24 -14.42 6.76 -1.64
CA GLU A 24 -15.45 7.35 -2.52
C GLU A 24 -15.96 6.39 -3.60
N LEU A 25 -15.14 5.40 -3.97
CA LEU A 25 -15.47 4.35 -4.94
C LEU A 25 -15.95 3.04 -4.28
N ASN A 26 -16.16 3.02 -2.96
CA ASN A 26 -16.47 1.84 -2.15
C ASN A 26 -15.40 0.72 -2.25
N ILE A 27 -14.13 1.10 -2.40
CA ILE A 27 -13.00 0.17 -2.45
C ILE A 27 -12.22 0.27 -1.13
N HIS A 28 -12.18 -0.84 -0.39
CA HIS A 28 -11.57 -0.92 0.95
C HIS A 28 -10.46 -1.99 1.04
N THR A 29 -9.88 -2.35 -0.10
CA THR A 29 -8.80 -3.35 -0.17
C THR A 29 -7.68 -2.81 -1.05
N VAL A 30 -6.45 -2.92 -0.58
CA VAL A 30 -5.27 -2.39 -1.28
C VAL A 30 -4.15 -3.42 -1.38
N GLU A 31 -3.40 -3.32 -2.46
CA GLU A 31 -2.10 -3.94 -2.63
C GLU A 31 -1.03 -2.85 -2.62
N LEU A 32 0.01 -3.05 -1.80
CA LEU A 32 1.04 -2.05 -1.54
C LEU A 32 2.39 -2.53 -2.07
N ALA A 33 3.16 -1.64 -2.68
CA ALA A 33 4.52 -1.97 -3.11
C ALA A 33 5.49 -1.92 -1.92
N THR A 34 6.34 -2.94 -1.82
CA THR A 34 7.33 -3.12 -0.76
C THR A 34 8.75 -3.29 -1.30
N GLY A 35 9.00 -2.96 -2.58
CA GLY A 35 10.35 -2.90 -3.16
C GLY A 35 10.45 -3.38 -4.62
N ASN A 36 11.69 -3.57 -5.07
CA ASN A 36 12.05 -4.02 -6.42
C ASN A 36 11.50 -3.08 -7.53
N TYR A 37 11.01 -3.61 -8.66
CA TYR A 37 10.63 -2.81 -9.84
C TYR A 37 9.40 -1.92 -9.63
N VAL A 38 8.57 -2.25 -8.65
CA VAL A 38 7.37 -1.46 -8.30
C VAL A 38 7.65 -0.35 -7.29
N GLY A 39 8.88 -0.30 -6.74
CA GLY A 39 9.29 0.68 -5.75
C GLY A 39 8.64 0.42 -4.39
N ASP A 40 8.48 1.47 -3.59
CA ASP A 40 8.02 1.42 -2.19
C ASP A 40 6.93 2.48 -1.91
N ALA A 41 6.20 2.88 -2.95
CA ALA A 41 5.13 3.86 -2.84
C ALA A 41 4.07 3.38 -1.84
N HIS A 42 3.70 4.29 -0.93
CA HIS A 42 2.70 4.08 0.12
C HIS A 42 3.01 3.02 1.18
N CYS A 43 4.17 2.35 1.14
CA CYS A 43 4.57 1.38 2.15
C CYS A 43 6.10 1.38 2.27
N LYS A 44 6.63 2.29 3.10
CA LYS A 44 8.08 2.40 3.35
C LYS A 44 8.49 1.35 4.39
N LEU A 45 9.31 0.38 3.98
CA LEU A 45 9.74 -0.71 4.87
C LEU A 45 10.61 -0.27 6.06
N SER A 46 11.21 0.93 6.01
CA SER A 46 11.94 1.50 7.15
C SER A 46 11.09 1.62 8.43
N MET A 47 9.76 1.56 8.31
CA MET A 47 8.87 1.50 9.48
C MET A 47 9.04 0.20 10.28
N LEU A 48 9.61 -0.87 9.72
CA LEU A 48 9.85 -2.12 10.44
C LEU A 48 10.94 -2.00 11.50
N ASP A 49 11.83 -1.01 11.34
CA ASP A 49 12.90 -0.72 12.32
C ASP A 49 12.40 0.10 13.52
N ASN A 50 11.16 0.60 13.48
CA ASN A 50 10.56 1.44 14.52
C ASN A 50 9.10 1.03 14.80
N SER A 51 8.85 0.45 15.97
CA SER A 51 7.53 -0.04 16.38
C SER A 51 6.45 1.05 16.40
N SER A 52 6.79 2.30 16.70
CA SER A 52 5.86 3.43 16.63
C SER A 52 5.47 3.71 15.18
N ALA A 53 6.44 3.78 14.28
CA ALA A 53 6.19 4.03 12.86
C ALA A 53 5.32 2.92 12.22
N LEU A 54 5.57 1.66 12.57
CA LEU A 54 4.72 0.55 12.14
C LEU A 54 3.29 0.66 12.71
N SER A 55 3.15 1.11 13.96
CA SER A 55 1.84 1.31 14.58
C SER A 55 1.08 2.45 13.91
N ASP A 56 1.74 3.57 13.63
CA ASP A 56 1.16 4.71 12.92
C ASP A 56 0.69 4.31 11.52
N PHE A 57 1.50 3.54 10.80
CA PHE A 57 1.11 3.00 9.49
C PHE A 57 -0.14 2.11 9.56
N LYS A 58 -0.22 1.22 10.56
CA LYS A 58 -1.40 0.37 10.78
C LYS A 58 -2.63 1.19 11.15
N ASN A 59 -2.46 2.24 11.96
CA ASN A 59 -3.54 3.15 12.35
C ASN A 59 -4.10 3.88 11.13
N ILE A 60 -3.25 4.40 10.23
CA ILE A 60 -3.70 5.03 8.98
C ILE A 60 -4.62 4.10 8.18
N LEU A 61 -4.27 2.82 8.04
CA LEU A 61 -5.11 1.86 7.33
C LEU A 61 -6.42 1.56 8.07
N SER A 62 -6.36 1.39 9.39
CA SER A 62 -7.51 1.13 10.24
C SER A 62 -8.50 2.29 10.25
N ASP A 63 -8.01 3.53 10.36
CA ASP A 63 -8.81 4.76 10.39
C ASP A 63 -9.58 4.97 9.07
N HIS A 64 -9.06 4.45 7.96
CA HIS A 64 -9.73 4.46 6.66
C HIS A 64 -10.55 3.19 6.38
N GLY A 65 -10.60 2.23 7.31
CA GLY A 65 -11.31 0.97 7.16
C GLY A 65 -10.77 0.10 6.02
N VAL A 66 -9.47 0.21 5.72
CA VAL A 66 -8.82 -0.45 4.57
C VAL A 66 -8.07 -1.70 5.03
N SER A 67 -8.18 -2.75 4.23
CA SER A 67 -7.43 -4.00 4.42
C SER A 67 -6.39 -4.20 3.33
N ILE A 68 -5.28 -4.85 3.66
CA ILE A 68 -4.23 -5.22 2.70
C ILE A 68 -4.59 -6.59 2.10
N SER A 69 -4.66 -6.70 0.77
CA SER A 69 -4.79 -7.98 0.07
C SER A 69 -3.45 -8.64 -0.23
N ALA A 70 -2.44 -7.83 -0.56
CA ALA A 70 -1.12 -8.30 -0.94
C ALA A 70 -0.04 -7.23 -0.71
N LEU A 71 1.19 -7.70 -0.58
CA LEU A 71 2.41 -6.88 -0.55
C LEU A 71 3.25 -7.29 -1.77
N SER A 72 3.64 -6.30 -2.57
CA SER A 72 4.18 -6.55 -3.90
C SER A 72 5.63 -6.11 -4.02
N CYS A 73 6.46 -7.05 -4.46
CA CYS A 73 7.90 -6.88 -4.61
C CYS A 73 8.36 -7.45 -5.97
N HIS A 74 7.81 -6.92 -7.07
CA HIS A 74 8.03 -7.47 -8.41
C HIS A 74 9.50 -7.38 -8.81
N GLY A 75 10.14 -8.53 -9.05
CA GLY A 75 11.58 -8.56 -9.32
C GLY A 75 12.07 -9.89 -9.88
N ASN A 76 11.19 -10.72 -10.41
CA ASN A 76 11.60 -12.00 -10.97
C ASN A 76 12.26 -11.77 -12.34
N ALA A 77 13.59 -11.70 -12.37
CA ALA A 77 14.34 -11.66 -13.61
C ALA A 77 14.06 -12.95 -14.39
N LEU A 78 13.37 -12.85 -15.53
CA LEU A 78 13.01 -14.03 -16.32
C LEU A 78 14.24 -14.68 -16.99
N HIS A 79 15.36 -13.98 -17.11
CA HIS A 79 16.69 -14.46 -17.52
C HIS A 79 17.65 -13.24 -17.53
N PRO A 80 19.00 -13.40 -17.51
CA PRO A 80 19.93 -12.33 -17.89
C PRO A 80 19.63 -11.72 -19.26
#